data_AF-A0A7S3DY24-F1
#
_entry.id   AF-A0A7S3DY24-F1
#
_cell.length_a   1.000
_cell.length_b   1.000
_cell.length_c   1.000
_cell.angle_alpha   90.00
_cell.angle_beta   90.00
_cell.angle_gamma   90.00
#
_symmetry.space_group_name_H-M   'P 1'
#
loop_
_entity.id
_entity.type
_entity.pdbx_description
1 polymer ?
#
loop_
_entity_poly.entity_id
_entity_poly.type
_entity_poly.pdbx_seq_one_letter_code
_entity_poly.pdbx_strand_id
1 'polypeptide(L)'
;MKYSGINSFFIKVLLEKKYALPFKVIDTLVDSFVAFEREQRELPVVWHQSFLCFIQRYKHAITAQDKQRLRKLCTRKGHYLVGPEVLREIDHGHSRGEKPKDGLGPQGSAHQHGTAMKEDPKDFPPVLLMEED
;
A
#
# COMPACT_ATOMS: atom_id res chain seq x y z
N MET A 1 25.17 8.10 -0.12
CA MET A 1 25.47 9.36 -0.85
C MET A 1 25.05 10.55 -0.01
N LYS A 2 25.71 11.71 -0.12
CA LYS A 2 25.21 12.96 0.47
C LYS A 2 23.85 13.29 -0.13
N TYR A 3 22.88 13.64 0.69
CA TYR A 3 21.53 13.96 0.24
C TYR A 3 21.53 15.26 -0.57
N SER A 4 20.91 15.21 -1.75
CA SER A 4 20.56 16.36 -2.59
C SER A 4 19.10 16.22 -3.00
N GLY A 5 18.39 17.34 -3.17
CA GLY A 5 16.99 17.33 -3.60
C GLY A 5 16.76 16.54 -4.91
N ILE A 6 17.75 16.57 -5.82
CA ILE A 6 17.75 15.83 -7.09
C ILE A 6 17.68 14.32 -6.86
N ASN A 7 18.32 13.79 -5.81
CA ASN A 7 18.27 12.36 -5.50
C ASN A 7 16.84 11.92 -5.14
N SER A 8 16.08 12.77 -4.43
CA SER A 8 14.68 12.48 -4.11
C SER A 8 13.81 12.43 -5.36
N PHE A 9 14.10 13.31 -6.34
CA PHE A 9 13.40 13.34 -7.62
C PHE A 9 13.68 12.08 -8.44
N PHE A 10 14.94 11.65 -8.55
CA PHE A 10 15.26 10.39 -9.21
C PHE A 10 14.57 9.19 -8.55
N ILE A 11 14.60 9.11 -7.22
CA ILE A 11 13.90 8.06 -6.48
C ILE A 11 12.40 8.09 -6.80
N LYS A 12 11.76 9.26 -6.81
CA LYS A 12 10.35 9.40 -7.19
C LYS A 12 10.07 8.81 -8.57
N VAL A 13 10.81 9.25 -9.58
CA VAL A 13 10.62 8.83 -10.96
C VAL A 13 10.80 7.32 -11.12
N LEU A 14 11.77 6.74 -10.43
CA LEU A 14 11.99 5.29 -10.46
C LEU A 14 10.85 4.50 -9.79
N LEU A 15 10.32 5.01 -8.67
CA LEU A 15 9.18 4.39 -7.98
C LEU A 15 7.88 4.49 -8.81
N GLU A 16 7.70 5.60 -9.53
CA GLU A 16 6.54 5.84 -10.41
C GLU A 16 6.47 4.86 -11.58
N LYS A 17 7.60 4.24 -11.98
CA LYS A 17 7.61 3.18 -12.98
C LYS A 17 6.94 1.87 -12.52
N LYS A 18 6.59 1.74 -11.23
CA LYS A 18 5.85 0.60 -10.64
C LYS A 18 6.49 -0.77 -10.83
N TYR A 19 7.81 -0.85 -11.07
CA TYR A 19 8.53 -2.12 -11.21
C TYR A 19 8.49 -2.95 -9.91
N ALA A 20 8.59 -4.27 -10.06
CA ALA A 20 8.84 -5.17 -8.95
C ALA A 20 10.31 -5.02 -8.51
N LEU A 21 10.53 -4.50 -7.30
CA LEU A 21 11.87 -4.33 -6.74
C LEU A 21 12.24 -5.55 -5.88
N PRO A 22 13.50 -6.00 -5.91
CA PRO A 22 13.98 -7.01 -4.96
C PRO A 22 13.82 -6.53 -3.51
N PHE A 23 13.47 -7.44 -2.60
CA PHE A 23 13.23 -7.09 -1.19
C PHE A 23 14.40 -6.35 -0.53
N LYS A 24 15.64 -6.72 -0.88
CA LYS A 24 16.85 -6.04 -0.39
C LYS A 24 16.89 -4.55 -0.74
N VAL A 25 16.39 -4.19 -1.92
CA VAL A 25 16.32 -2.78 -2.36
C VAL A 25 15.28 -2.03 -1.54
N ILE A 26 14.13 -2.67 -1.27
CA ILE A 26 13.06 -2.09 -0.44
C ILE A 26 13.58 -1.85 0.98
N ASP A 27 14.26 -2.82 1.58
CA ASP A 27 14.81 -2.70 2.92
C ASP A 27 15.84 -1.55 2.99
N THR A 28 16.72 -1.44 1.97
CA THR A 28 17.70 -0.34 1.86
C THR A 28 17.02 1.03 1.68
N LEU A 29 15.93 1.10 0.92
CA LEU A 29 15.14 2.32 0.75
C LEU A 29 14.50 2.74 2.07
N VAL A 30 13.95 1.80 2.84
CA VAL A 30 13.42 2.08 4.18
C VAL A 30 14.50 2.70 5.07
N ASP A 31 15.69 2.10 5.11
CA ASP A 31 16.79 2.61 5.92
C ASP A 31 17.23 4.01 5.46
N SER A 32 17.25 4.24 4.15
CA SER A 32 17.52 5.56 3.59
C SER A 32 16.45 6.59 4.00
N PHE A 33 15.17 6.23 4.04
CA PHE A 33 14.10 7.13 4.49
C PHE A 33 14.19 7.42 5.99
N VAL A 34 14.43 6.40 6.81
CA VAL A 34 14.56 6.52 8.28
C VAL A 34 15.78 7.37 8.65
N ALA A 35 16.86 7.34 7.87
CA ALA A 35 18.02 8.20 8.10
C ALA A 35 17.68 9.71 8.12
N PHE A 36 16.63 10.14 7.39
CA PHE A 36 16.17 11.54 7.40
C PHE A 36 15.48 11.98 8.69
N GLU A 37 15.16 11.05 9.60
CA GLU A 37 14.64 11.39 10.93
C GLU A 37 15.61 12.30 11.71
N ARG A 38 16.92 12.13 11.50
CA ARG A 38 17.99 12.90 12.17
C ARG A 38 18.38 14.17 11.43
N GLU A 39 17.86 14.39 10.23
CA GLU A 39 18.17 15.58 9.44
C GLU A 39 17.47 16.80 10.05
N GLN A 40 18.21 17.86 10.36
CA GLN A 40 17.65 19.07 10.98
C GLN A 40 16.99 19.97 9.95
N ARG A 41 17.41 19.88 8.68
CA ARG A 41 16.87 20.67 7.58
C ARG A 41 15.40 20.34 7.32
N GLU A 42 14.67 21.33 6.81
CA GLU A 42 13.34 21.10 6.26
C GLU A 42 13.45 20.23 5.00
N LEU A 43 12.62 19.20 4.94
CA LEU A 43 12.60 18.28 3.81
C LEU A 43 11.77 18.91 2.68
N PRO A 44 12.25 18.88 1.43
CA PRO A 44 11.51 19.45 0.32
C PRO A 44 10.22 18.66 0.06
N VAL A 45 9.19 19.32 -0.49
CA VAL A 45 7.91 18.68 -0.84
C VAL A 45 8.09 17.44 -1.73
N VAL A 46 9.07 17.47 -2.62
CA VAL A 46 9.41 16.35 -3.51
C VAL A 46 9.79 15.10 -2.70
N TRP A 47 10.49 15.25 -1.57
CA TRP A 47 10.83 14.12 -0.70
C TRP A 47 9.57 13.48 -0.09
N HIS A 48 8.63 14.30 0.40
CA HIS A 48 7.37 13.79 0.93
C HIS A 48 6.55 13.06 -0.16
N GLN A 49 6.55 13.58 -1.39
CA GLN A 49 5.91 12.91 -2.51
C GLN A 49 6.58 11.58 -2.87
N SER A 50 7.91 11.51 -2.90
CA SER A 50 8.65 10.26 -3.10
C SER A 50 8.31 9.23 -2.01
N PHE A 51 8.22 9.69 -0.76
CA PHE A 51 7.88 8.85 0.38
C PHE A 51 6.46 8.29 0.29
N LEU A 52 5.47 9.13 -0.07
CA LEU A 52 4.11 8.67 -0.31
C LEU A 52 4.03 7.64 -1.44
N CYS A 53 4.70 7.91 -2.57
CA CYS A 53 4.74 6.99 -3.71
C CYS A 53 5.34 5.63 -3.33
N PHE A 54 6.42 5.63 -2.54
CA PHE A 54 7.04 4.42 -2.02
C PHE A 54 6.05 3.58 -1.19
N ILE A 55 5.37 4.20 -0.23
CA ILE A 55 4.40 3.50 0.63
C ILE A 55 3.22 2.96 -0.18
N GLN A 56 2.61 3.80 -1.02
CA GLN A 56 1.46 3.40 -1.86
C GLN A 56 1.80 2.18 -2.71
N ARG A 57 2.99 2.13 -3.30
CA ARG A 57 3.39 1.05 -4.20
C ARG A 57 3.86 -0.21 -3.48
N TYR A 58 4.65 -0.07 -2.42
CA TYR A 58 5.39 -1.16 -1.79
C TYR A 58 4.88 -1.56 -0.40
N LYS A 59 3.72 -1.04 0.07
CA LYS A 59 3.13 -1.38 1.39
C LYS A 59 3.04 -2.87 1.73
N HIS A 60 2.85 -3.74 0.73
CA HIS A 60 2.76 -5.19 0.88
C HIS A 60 4.13 -5.89 0.97
N ALA A 61 5.19 -5.22 0.53
CA ALA A 61 6.55 -5.75 0.49
C ALA A 61 7.42 -5.25 1.67
N ILE A 62 6.86 -4.43 2.56
CA ILE A 62 7.54 -3.88 3.74
C ILE A 62 7.19 -4.71 4.98
N THR A 63 8.17 -4.97 5.85
CA THR A 63 7.95 -5.71 7.11
C THR A 63 7.14 -4.89 8.13
N ALA A 64 6.52 -5.56 9.10
CA ALA A 64 5.77 -4.87 10.15
C ALA A 64 6.66 -3.93 11.00
N GLN A 65 7.89 -4.35 11.31
CA GLN A 65 8.86 -3.53 12.02
C GLN A 65 9.21 -2.26 11.24
N ASP A 66 9.43 -2.40 9.94
CA ASP A 66 9.76 -1.27 9.07
C ASP A 66 8.61 -0.29 8.94
N LYS A 67 7.38 -0.76 8.83
CA LYS A 67 6.19 0.10 8.87
C LYS A 67 6.12 0.93 10.13
N GLN A 68 6.46 0.36 11.29
CA GLN A 68 6.51 1.12 12.54
C GLN A 68 7.61 2.19 12.51
N ARG A 69 8.79 1.88 11.94
CA ARG A 69 9.87 2.89 11.75
C ARG A 69 9.40 4.04 10.85
N LEU A 70 8.74 3.71 9.73
CA LEU A 70 8.22 4.70 8.78
C LEU A 70 7.06 5.53 9.34
N ARG A 71 6.20 4.92 10.18
CA ARG A 71 5.14 5.65 10.90
C ARG A 71 5.75 6.69 11.85
N LYS A 72 6.77 6.32 12.64
CA LYS A 72 7.48 7.25 13.52
C LYS A 72 8.13 8.41 12.75
N LEU A 73 8.75 8.11 11.61
CA LEU A 73 9.30 9.13 10.72
C LEU A 73 8.22 10.11 10.24
N CYS A 74 7.06 9.60 9.81
CA CYS A 74 5.93 10.40 9.37
C CYS A 74 5.39 11.31 10.48
N THR A 75 5.33 10.84 11.73
CA THR A 75 4.90 11.66 12.86
C THR A 75 5.87 12.81 13.16
N ARG A 76 7.19 12.61 13.03
CA ARG A 76 8.18 13.66 13.34
C ARG A 76 8.41 14.65 12.20
N LYS A 77 8.37 14.18 10.96
CA LYS A 77 8.70 14.95 9.76
C LYS A 77 7.53 14.95 8.77
N GLY A 78 6.30 14.94 9.27
CA GLY A 78 5.09 14.90 8.43
C GLY A 78 4.78 16.25 7.82
N HIS A 79 4.43 16.26 6.53
CA HIS A 79 3.83 17.41 5.87
C HIS A 79 2.31 17.40 6.05
N TYR A 80 1.67 18.56 6.22
CA TYR A 80 0.25 18.68 6.60
C TYR A 80 -0.72 17.96 5.64
N LEU A 81 -0.46 17.95 4.32
CA LEU A 81 -1.29 17.22 3.34
C LEU A 81 -0.87 15.77 3.11
N VAL A 82 0.44 15.48 3.18
CA VAL A 82 0.99 14.19 2.73
C VAL A 82 1.08 13.20 3.88
N GLY A 83 1.33 13.68 5.10
CA GLY A 83 1.42 12.85 6.30
C GLY A 83 0.17 12.01 6.55
N PRO A 84 -1.06 12.58 6.52
CA PRO A 84 -2.29 11.81 6.69
C PRO A 84 -2.44 10.69 5.66
N GLU A 85 -2.11 10.97 4.39
CA GLU A 85 -2.17 9.97 3.32
C GLU A 85 -1.16 8.83 3.51
N VAL A 86 0.04 9.14 3.98
CA VAL A 86 1.05 8.12 4.30
C VAL A 86 0.54 7.21 5.42
N LEU A 87 0.00 7.79 6.50
CA LEU A 87 -0.52 7.01 7.64
C LEU A 87 -1.68 6.11 7.19
N ARG A 88 -2.63 6.66 6.42
CA ARG A 88 -3.76 5.92 5.84
C ARG A 88 -3.30 4.73 5.02
N GLU A 89 -2.28 4.90 4.18
CA GLU A 89 -1.76 3.81 3.34
C GLU A 89 -0.96 2.75 4.12
N ILE A 90 -0.28 3.14 5.21
CA ILE A 90 0.38 2.19 6.12
C ILE A 90 -0.68 1.33 6.82
N ASP A 91 -1.78 1.93 7.27
CA ASP A 91 -2.85 1.25 8.02
C ASP A 91 -3.65 0.28 7.13
N HIS A 92 -3.87 0.65 5.87
CA HIS A 92 -4.57 -0.20 4.89
C HIS A 92 -3.67 -1.29 4.27
N GLY A 93 -2.38 -1.31 4.54
CA GLY A 93 -1.44 -2.27 3.94
C GLY A 93 -1.15 -3.47 4.84
N HIS A 94 -1.33 -4.69 4.35
CA HIS A 94 -0.82 -5.92 4.99
C HIS A 94 0.71 -5.97 4.95
N SER A 95 1.36 -6.50 6.00
CA SER A 95 2.83 -6.53 6.09
C SER A 95 3.43 -7.75 5.40
N ARG A 96 4.68 -7.64 4.94
CA ARG A 96 5.42 -8.76 4.33
C ARG A 96 5.52 -9.92 5.33
N GLY A 97 5.00 -11.08 4.95
CA GLY A 97 5.01 -12.30 5.78
C GLY A 97 3.87 -12.40 6.80
N GLU A 98 2.98 -11.40 6.85
CA GLU A 98 1.76 -11.48 7.63
C GLU A 98 0.79 -12.41 6.88
N LYS A 99 0.41 -13.54 7.49
CA LYS A 99 -0.68 -14.36 6.95
C LYS A 99 -1.93 -13.48 6.89
N PRO A 100 -2.75 -13.55 5.83
CA PRO A 100 -4.08 -12.95 5.86
C PRO A 100 -4.73 -13.41 7.16
N LYS A 101 -5.26 -12.49 7.96
CA LYS A 101 -6.08 -12.89 9.11
C LYS A 101 -7.22 -13.72 8.52
N ASP A 102 -7.16 -15.04 8.71
CA ASP A 102 -8.27 -15.94 8.43
C ASP A 102 -9.50 -15.35 9.13
N GLY A 103 -10.40 -14.74 8.35
CA GLY A 103 -11.60 -14.10 8.89
C GLY A 103 -12.19 -12.94 8.10
N LEU A 104 -11.44 -12.23 7.25
CA LEU A 104 -12.03 -11.19 6.40
C LEU A 104 -11.73 -11.47 4.92
N GLY A 105 -12.80 -11.78 4.18
CA GLY A 105 -12.78 -11.92 2.72
C GLY A 105 -12.26 -10.67 1.99
N PRO A 106 -12.10 -10.76 0.66
CA PRO A 106 -11.39 -9.78 -0.14
C PRO A 106 -12.13 -8.43 -0.12
N GLN A 107 -11.55 -7.42 0.54
CA GLN A 107 -11.94 -6.03 0.29
C GLN A 107 -11.24 -5.53 -0.98
N GLY A 108 -11.89 -5.81 -2.11
CA GLY A 108 -11.72 -5.05 -3.34
C GLY A 108 -12.40 -3.69 -3.20
N SER A 109 -11.77 -2.66 -3.77
CA SER A 109 -12.35 -1.32 -3.91
C SER A 109 -13.70 -1.37 -4.64
N ALA A 110 -14.64 -0.56 -4.15
CA ALA A 110 -16.04 -0.42 -4.54
C ALA A 110 -16.41 -0.64 -6.02
N HIS A 111 -17.34 -1.57 -6.25
CA HIS A 111 -18.45 -1.42 -7.20
C HIS A 111 -19.75 -1.96 -6.58
N GLN A 112 -20.85 -1.35 -7.01
CA GLN A 112 -22.20 -1.24 -6.44
C GLN A 112 -22.88 -2.46 -5.79
N HIS A 113 -23.77 -2.10 -4.87
CA HIS A 113 -24.87 -2.84 -4.24
C HIS A 113 -25.45 -4.02 -5.05
N GLY A 114 -25.51 -5.19 -4.41
CA GLY A 114 -26.31 -6.35 -4.83
C GLY A 114 -26.40 -7.33 -3.66
N THR A 115 -27.56 -7.37 -3.01
CA THR A 115 -27.91 -8.28 -1.91
C THR A 115 -27.64 -9.75 -2.28
N ALA A 116 -27.01 -10.48 -1.36
CA ALA A 116 -26.73 -11.91 -1.49
C ALA A 116 -28.05 -12.71 -1.63
N MET A 117 -28.29 -13.27 -2.80
CA MET A 117 -29.38 -14.22 -3.04
C MET A 117 -28.88 -15.58 -2.54
N LYS A 118 -29.48 -16.10 -1.46
CA LYS A 118 -29.29 -17.49 -1.04
C LYS A 118 -30.11 -18.36 -1.98
N GLU A 119 -29.46 -19.18 -2.79
CA GLU A 119 -30.14 -20.17 -3.61
C GLU A 119 -30.39 -21.43 -2.76
N ASP A 120 -31.61 -21.54 -2.24
CA ASP A 120 -32.12 -22.77 -1.63
C ASP A 120 -32.37 -23.82 -2.76
N PRO A 121 -31.87 -25.07 -2.65
CA PRO A 121 -31.99 -26.10 -3.70
C PRO A 121 -33.43 -26.55 -4.06
N LYS A 122 -34.46 -25.93 -3.48
CA LYS A 122 -35.87 -26.26 -3.67
C LYS A 122 -36.63 -25.30 -4.59
N ASP A 123 -36.03 -24.18 -4.98
CA ASP A 123 -36.65 -23.15 -5.82
C ASP A 123 -36.23 -23.21 -7.30
N PHE A 124 -35.61 -24.31 -7.75
CA PHE A 124 -35.35 -24.49 -9.18
C PHE A 124 -36.66 -24.72 -9.93
N PRO A 125 -36.98 -23.92 -10.96
CA PRO A 125 -38.11 -24.22 -11.82
C PRO A 125 -37.88 -25.56 -12.53
N PRO A 126 -38.92 -26.39 -12.71
CA PRO A 126 -38.76 -27.68 -13.36
C PRO A 126 -38.21 -27.47 -14.77
N VAL A 127 -37.12 -28.16 -15.08
CA VAL A 127 -36.54 -28.21 -16.43
C VAL A 127 -37.59 -28.84 -17.34
N LEU A 128 -38.24 -28.01 -18.17
CA LEU A 128 -39.07 -28.49 -19.26
C LEU A 128 -38.15 -29.13 -20.30
N LEU A 129 -38.06 -30.45 -20.26
CA LEU A 129 -37.60 -31.22 -21.40
C LEU A 129 -38.61 -30.98 -22.53
N MET A 130 -38.22 -30.23 -23.55
CA MET A 130 -38.97 -30.24 -24.81
C MET A 130 -38.82 -31.64 -25.40
N GLU A 131 -39.91 -32.41 -25.41
CA GLU A 131 -40.02 -33.59 -26.27
C GLU A 131 -40.13 -33.10 -27.72
N GLU A 132 -39.21 -33.55 -28.57
CA GLU A 132 -39.25 -33.36 -30.01
C GLU A 132 -40.24 -34.39 -30.60
N ASP A 133 -41.31 -33.92 -31.25
CA ASP A 133 -42.14 -34.71 -32.19
C ASP A 133 -41.65 -34.49 -33.63
#